data_AF-A0A182PBT1-F1
#
_entry.id   AF-A0A182PBT1-F1
#
_cell.length_a   1.000
_cell.length_b   1.000
_cell.length_c   1.000
_cell.angle_alpha   90.00
_cell.angle_beta   90.00
_cell.angle_gamma   90.00
#
_symmetry.space_group_name_H-M   'P 1'
#
loop_
_entity.id
_entity.type
_entity.pdbx_description
1 polymer ?
#
loop_
_entity_poly.entity_id
_entity_poly.type
_entity_poly.pdbx_seq_one_letter_code
_entity_poly.pdbx_strand_id
1 'polypeptide(L)'
;MTGADYLNEDLKRREEKKKSKQDASVKGDKLLTISARIAEHDLASKIQNVLKWLNKSYEVRIVVTGDGAGNKAKQEDIAQRFEASVKDAGKIVQKRLRDNDLRFNILPTAGGSAVGGGKKGLLDVKDATNGLSETQAARGLHTRSGSNA
;
A
#
# COMPACT_ATOMS: atom_id res chain seq x y z
N MET A 1 -35.20 0.09 -22.78
CA MET A 1 -33.76 0.28 -22.53
C MET A 1 -33.32 1.48 -23.33
N THR A 2 -32.94 2.54 -22.64
CA THR A 2 -32.44 3.78 -23.26
C THR A 2 -30.94 3.65 -23.53
N GLY A 3 -30.38 4.47 -24.43
CA GLY A 3 -28.93 4.45 -24.72
C GLY A 3 -28.07 4.70 -23.46
N ALA A 4 -28.61 5.39 -22.46
CA ALA A 4 -27.97 5.60 -21.17
C ALA A 4 -27.89 4.31 -20.32
N ASP A 5 -28.89 3.43 -20.42
CA ASP A 5 -28.89 2.14 -19.71
C ASP A 5 -27.81 1.20 -20.26
N TYR A 6 -27.61 1.19 -21.59
CA TYR A 6 -26.55 0.41 -22.24
C TYR A 6 -25.15 0.86 -21.85
N LEU A 7 -24.92 2.17 -21.72
CA LEU A 7 -23.62 2.70 -21.31
C LEU A 7 -23.31 2.34 -19.85
N ASN A 8 -24.30 2.39 -18.97
CA ASN A 8 -24.14 1.99 -17.57
C ASN A 8 -23.92 0.49 -17.40
N GLU A 9 -24.61 -0.35 -18.18
CA GLU A 9 -24.35 -1.79 -18.19
C GLU A 9 -22.96 -2.15 -18.71
N ASP A 10 -22.46 -1.45 -19.75
CA ASP A 10 -21.11 -1.71 -20.28
C ASP A 10 -20.01 -1.23 -19.32
N LEU A 11 -20.23 -0.10 -18.62
CA LEU A 11 -19.36 0.36 -17.53
C LEU A 11 -19.35 -0.64 -16.36
N LYS A 12 -20.52 -1.15 -15.92
CA LYS A 12 -20.60 -2.20 -14.89
C LYS A 12 -19.90 -3.50 -15.30
N ARG A 13 -20.13 -3.97 -16.52
CA ARG A 13 -19.43 -5.16 -17.06
C ARG A 13 -17.92 -4.95 -17.11
N ARG A 14 -17.46 -3.72 -17.36
CA ARG A 14 -16.03 -3.39 -17.37
C ARG A 14 -15.44 -3.32 -15.96
N GLU A 15 -16.19 -2.86 -14.97
CA GLU A 15 -15.76 -2.87 -13.56
C GLU A 15 -15.74 -4.28 -12.95
N GLU A 16 -16.73 -5.12 -13.26
CA GLU A 16 -16.78 -6.51 -12.79
C GLU A 16 -15.66 -7.37 -13.39
N LYS A 17 -15.34 -7.16 -14.68
CA LYS A 17 -14.18 -7.80 -15.34
C LYS A 17 -12.84 -7.29 -14.83
N LYS A 18 -12.77 -6.07 -14.30
CA LYS A 18 -11.56 -5.53 -13.65
C LYS A 18 -11.36 -6.12 -12.25
N LYS A 19 -12.42 -6.27 -11.46
CA LYS A 19 -12.36 -6.93 -10.14
C LYS A 19 -11.94 -8.40 -10.25
N SER A 20 -12.55 -9.15 -11.17
CA SER A 20 -12.24 -10.58 -11.36
C SER A 20 -10.85 -10.83 -11.98
N LYS A 21 -10.27 -9.88 -12.72
CA LYS A 21 -8.87 -9.96 -13.18
C LYS A 21 -7.85 -9.59 -12.10
N GLN A 22 -8.23 -8.80 -11.10
CA GLN A 22 -7.36 -8.46 -9.98
C GLN A 22 -7.09 -9.68 -9.09
N ASP A 23 -8.07 -10.58 -8.96
CA ASP A 23 -7.91 -11.90 -8.31
C ASP A 23 -7.14 -12.91 -9.18
N ALA A 24 -7.11 -12.73 -10.50
CA ALA A 24 -6.43 -13.63 -11.45
C ALA A 24 -4.92 -13.38 -11.60
N SER A 25 -4.30 -12.58 -10.73
CA SER A 25 -2.85 -12.30 -10.79
C SER A 25 -1.99 -13.28 -9.97
N VAL A 26 -2.60 -14.18 -9.18
CA VAL A 26 -1.85 -15.15 -8.36
C VAL A 26 -1.43 -16.35 -9.22
N LYS A 27 -0.12 -16.53 -9.40
CA LYS A 27 0.45 -17.61 -10.24
C LYS A 27 0.39 -19.00 -9.61
N GLY A 28 0.10 -19.06 -8.31
CA GLY A 28 0.02 -20.28 -7.53
C GLY A 28 0.34 -20.03 -6.05
N ASP A 29 0.31 -21.09 -5.26
CA ASP A 29 0.59 -21.05 -3.82
C ASP A 29 1.95 -21.67 -3.45
N LYS A 30 2.53 -21.17 -2.37
CA LYS A 30 3.75 -21.68 -1.75
C LYS A 30 3.50 -21.90 -0.28
N LEU A 31 3.68 -23.14 0.18
CA LEU A 31 3.64 -23.48 1.59
C LEU A 31 5.04 -23.36 2.19
N LEU A 32 5.16 -22.60 3.28
CA LEU A 32 6.37 -22.48 4.08
C LEU A 32 6.07 -22.91 5.50
N THR A 33 6.76 -23.95 5.96
CA THR A 33 6.71 -24.39 7.35
C THR A 33 7.99 -23.98 8.06
N ILE A 34 7.83 -23.32 9.21
CA ILE A 34 8.93 -22.91 10.09
C ILE A 34 8.63 -23.37 11.52
N SER A 35 9.67 -23.53 12.33
CA SER A 35 9.53 -23.88 13.74
C SER A 35 9.74 -22.65 14.61
N ALA A 36 9.07 -22.60 15.76
CA ALA A 36 9.25 -21.54 16.77
C ALA A 36 10.68 -21.47 17.34
N ARG A 37 11.53 -22.49 17.10
CA ARG A 37 12.94 -22.53 17.53
C ARG A 37 13.94 -22.01 16.48
N ILE A 38 13.45 -21.48 15.36
CA ILE A 38 14.28 -20.94 14.28
C ILE A 38 15.22 -19.84 14.81
N ALA A 39 16.47 -19.84 14.31
CA ALA A 39 17.42 -18.79 14.62
C ALA A 39 17.07 -17.49 13.87
N GLU A 40 17.42 -16.34 14.46
CA GLU A 40 17.18 -15.01 13.88
C GLU A 40 17.69 -14.88 12.44
N HIS A 41 18.90 -15.37 12.18
CA HIS A 41 19.51 -15.33 10.85
C HIS A 41 18.74 -16.14 9.79
N ASP A 42 18.26 -17.33 10.16
CA ASP A 42 17.48 -18.16 9.23
C ASP A 42 16.09 -17.53 9.03
N LEU A 43 15.48 -16.96 10.07
CA LEU A 43 14.21 -16.25 9.95
C LEU A 43 14.28 -15.09 8.95
N ALA A 44 15.32 -14.26 9.02
CA ALA A 44 15.55 -13.19 8.06
C ALA A 44 15.68 -13.73 6.63
N SER A 45 16.40 -14.84 6.44
CA SER A 45 16.54 -15.50 5.14
C SER A 45 15.20 -16.05 4.62
N LYS A 46 14.35 -16.61 5.48
CA LYS A 46 13.00 -17.05 5.11
C LYS A 46 12.11 -15.87 4.71
N ILE A 47 12.15 -14.76 5.43
CA ILE A 47 11.42 -13.54 5.10
C ILE A 47 11.81 -13.04 3.70
N GLN A 48 13.11 -13.00 3.40
CA GLN A 48 13.59 -12.62 2.06
C GLN A 48 13.06 -13.54 0.95
N ASN A 49 12.94 -14.85 1.22
CA ASN A 49 12.35 -15.79 0.27
C ASN A 49 10.85 -15.52 0.06
N VAL A 50 10.11 -15.23 1.13
CA VAL A 50 8.69 -14.85 1.06
C VAL A 50 8.50 -13.59 0.23
N LEU A 51 9.32 -12.55 0.44
CA LEU A 51 9.29 -11.34 -0.38
C LEU A 51 9.53 -11.64 -1.87
N LYS A 52 10.49 -12.50 -2.19
CA LYS A 52 10.74 -12.94 -3.58
C LYS A 52 9.55 -13.67 -4.18
N TRP A 53 8.80 -14.45 -3.41
CA TRP A 53 7.60 -15.14 -3.89
C TRP A 53 6.44 -14.17 -4.10
N LEU A 54 6.21 -13.24 -3.16
CA LEU A 54 5.18 -12.19 -3.30
C LEU A 54 5.44 -11.30 -4.52
N ASN A 55 6.70 -10.91 -4.77
CA ASN A 55 7.09 -10.13 -5.95
C ASN A 55 6.82 -10.87 -7.28
N LYS A 56 6.82 -12.21 -7.27
CA LYS A 56 6.49 -13.03 -8.43
C LYS A 56 4.99 -13.32 -8.54
N SER A 57 4.17 -12.68 -7.69
CA SER A 57 2.73 -12.87 -7.57
C SER A 57 2.33 -14.29 -7.16
N TYR A 58 3.10 -14.92 -6.25
CA TYR A 58 2.66 -16.15 -5.58
C TYR A 58 1.99 -15.82 -4.24
N GLU A 59 0.97 -16.60 -3.89
CA GLU A 59 0.42 -16.61 -2.54
C GLU A 59 1.33 -17.45 -1.64
N VAL A 60 1.57 -16.98 -0.42
CA VAL A 60 2.42 -17.70 0.54
C VAL A 60 1.61 -18.09 1.77
N ARG A 61 1.57 -19.39 2.06
CA ARG A 61 0.94 -19.97 3.26
C ARG A 61 2.04 -20.28 4.26
N ILE A 62 2.03 -19.62 5.41
CA ILE A 62 3.03 -19.81 6.46
C ILE A 62 2.42 -20.62 7.59
N VAL A 63 3.15 -21.65 8.01
CA VAL A 63 2.83 -22.49 9.17
C VAL A 63 4.00 -22.41 10.15
N VAL A 64 3.76 -21.83 11.32
CA VAL A 64 4.73 -21.74 12.42
C VAL A 64 4.40 -22.82 13.43
N THR A 65 5.20 -23.88 13.43
CA THR A 65 5.04 -25.02 14.33
C THR A 65 5.58 -24.70 15.72
N GLY A 66 4.75 -24.91 16.74
CA GLY A 66 5.09 -24.73 18.13
C GLY A 66 5.55 -26.06 18.70
N ASP A 67 6.84 -26.21 18.98
CA ASP A 67 7.43 -27.44 19.52
C ASP A 67 7.14 -27.57 21.04
N GLY A 68 5.87 -27.57 21.44
CA GLY A 68 5.41 -27.74 22.83
C GLY A 68 4.65 -26.55 23.46
N ALA A 69 4.15 -26.78 24.68
CA ALA A 69 3.40 -25.80 25.47
C ALA A 69 4.36 -24.74 26.06
N GLY A 70 4.34 -23.53 25.49
CA GLY A 70 5.18 -22.41 25.95
C GLY A 70 5.78 -21.57 24.83
N ASN A 71 5.76 -22.06 23.59
CA ASN A 71 6.35 -21.35 22.45
C ASN A 71 5.41 -20.35 21.76
N LYS A 72 4.20 -20.10 22.31
CA LYS A 72 3.21 -19.20 21.72
C LYS A 72 3.73 -17.77 21.55
N ALA A 73 4.44 -17.25 22.56
CA ALA A 73 5.02 -15.91 22.49
C ALA A 73 6.05 -15.78 21.34
N LYS A 74 6.88 -16.81 21.13
CA LYS A 74 7.85 -16.85 20.01
C LYS A 74 7.15 -16.95 18.66
N GLN A 75 6.07 -17.73 18.56
CA GLN A 75 5.27 -17.82 17.34
C GLN A 75 4.65 -16.48 16.97
N GLU A 76 4.16 -15.72 17.97
CA GLU A 76 3.62 -14.38 17.77
C GLU A 76 4.69 -13.38 17.35
N ASP A 77 5.88 -13.40 17.97
CA ASP A 77 7.02 -12.57 17.57
C ASP A 77 7.43 -12.82 16.11
N ILE A 78 7.55 -14.10 15.73
CA ILE A 78 7.81 -14.50 14.35
C ILE A 78 6.74 -13.95 13.41
N ALA A 79 5.45 -14.11 13.76
CA ALA A 79 4.36 -13.59 12.95
C ALA A 79 4.37 -12.06 12.83
N GLN A 80 4.70 -11.33 13.91
CA GLN A 80 4.86 -9.88 13.88
C GLN A 80 6.03 -9.45 12.99
N ARG A 81 7.13 -10.20 12.97
CA ARG A 81 8.27 -9.93 12.07
C ARG A 81 7.90 -10.15 10.62
N PHE A 82 7.17 -11.23 10.31
CA PHE A 82 6.60 -11.41 8.98
C PHE A 82 5.68 -10.25 8.62
N GLU A 83 4.76 -9.88 9.52
CA GLU A 83 3.86 -8.74 9.33
C GLU A 83 4.63 -7.47 9.04
N ALA A 84 5.66 -7.13 9.82
CA ALA A 84 6.52 -5.97 9.63
C ALA A 84 7.23 -5.94 8.27
N SER A 85 7.76 -7.07 7.82
CA SER A 85 8.50 -7.13 6.55
C SER A 85 7.62 -7.23 5.32
N VAL A 86 6.41 -7.81 5.43
CA VAL A 86 5.54 -8.02 4.25
C VAL A 86 4.54 -6.89 4.02
N LYS A 87 4.43 -5.88 4.91
CA LYS A 87 3.51 -4.73 4.76
C LYS A 87 3.58 -4.07 3.40
N ASP A 88 4.80 -3.95 2.87
CA ASP A 88 5.06 -3.26 1.61
C ASP A 88 4.81 -4.16 0.38
N ALA A 89 4.84 -5.49 0.54
CA ALA A 89 4.77 -6.47 -0.54
C ALA A 89 3.45 -7.24 -0.62
N GLY A 90 2.66 -7.30 0.47
CA GLY A 90 1.45 -8.11 0.53
C GLY A 90 0.61 -7.89 1.78
N LYS A 91 -0.55 -8.54 1.78
CA LYS A 91 -1.52 -8.47 2.87
C LYS A 91 -1.62 -9.82 3.56
N ILE A 92 -1.43 -9.85 4.87
CA ILE A 92 -1.69 -11.04 5.69
C ILE A 92 -3.20 -11.23 5.84
N VAL A 93 -3.66 -12.46 5.64
CA VAL A 93 -5.04 -12.89 5.82
C VAL A 93 -5.09 -14.22 6.59
N GLN A 94 -6.24 -14.49 7.22
CA GLN A 94 -6.55 -15.78 7.84
C GLN A 94 -5.55 -16.24 8.92
N LYS A 95 -5.11 -15.34 9.79
CA LYS A 95 -4.30 -15.71 10.97
C LYS A 95 -5.12 -16.58 11.92
N ARG A 96 -4.69 -17.83 12.12
CA ARG A 96 -5.37 -18.83 12.97
C ARG A 96 -4.34 -19.63 13.74
N LEU A 97 -4.57 -19.76 15.04
CA LEU A 97 -3.84 -20.72 15.87
C LEU A 97 -4.63 -22.02 15.90
N ARG A 98 -4.02 -23.13 15.50
CA ARG A 98 -4.65 -24.46 15.49
C ARG A 98 -3.65 -25.49 15.97
N ASP A 99 -4.02 -26.30 16.94
CA ASP A 99 -3.23 -27.47 17.38
C ASP A 99 -1.77 -27.12 17.71
N ASN A 100 -1.56 -25.95 18.34
CA ASN A 100 -0.24 -25.35 18.64
C ASN A 100 0.58 -24.86 17.44
N ASP A 101 0.02 -24.87 16.24
CA ASP A 101 0.57 -24.24 15.04
C ASP A 101 -0.10 -22.90 14.76
N LEU A 102 0.69 -21.87 14.45
CA LEU A 102 0.16 -20.61 13.95
C LEU A 102 0.19 -20.62 12.42
N ARG A 103 -0.97 -20.46 11.79
CA ARG A 103 -1.13 -20.51 10.32
C ARG A 103 -1.67 -19.19 9.82
N PHE A 104 -1.10 -18.67 8.74
CA PHE A 104 -1.60 -17.48 8.07
C PHE A 104 -1.21 -17.50 6.59
N ASN A 105 -2.02 -16.84 5.77
CA ASN A 105 -1.76 -16.69 4.35
C ASN A 105 -1.36 -15.25 4.04
N ILE A 106 -0.52 -15.06 3.03
CA ILE A 106 -0.09 -13.75 2.56
C ILE A 106 -0.46 -13.65 1.09
N LEU A 107 -1.38 -12.75 0.79
CA LEU A 107 -1.79 -12.45 -0.56
C LEU A 107 -0.86 -11.37 -1.13
N PRO A 108 -0.30 -11.57 -2.34
CA PRO A 108 0.44 -10.51 -3.00
C PRO A 108 -0.53 -9.38 -3.31
N THR A 109 -0.23 -8.17 -2.86
CA THR A 109 -0.97 -7.00 -3.34
C THR A 109 -0.46 -6.74 -4.76
N ALA A 110 -1.32 -6.94 -5.76
CA ALA A 110 -0.96 -6.72 -7.15
C ALA A 110 -0.67 -5.23 -7.34
N GLY A 111 0.59 -4.84 -7.15
CA GLY A 111 1.04 -3.47 -7.36
C GLY A 111 2.06 -3.02 -6.33
N GLY A 112 3.33 -3.12 -6.70
CA GLY A 112 4.31 -2.06 -6.40
C GLY A 112 3.95 -0.74 -7.13
N SER A 113 2.67 -0.35 -7.15
CA SER A 113 2.11 0.88 -7.71
C SER A 113 0.60 0.96 -7.42
N ALA A 114 0.21 1.18 -6.16
CA ALA A 114 -0.99 1.93 -5.81
C ALA A 114 -1.02 2.23 -4.30
N VAL A 115 -0.72 3.49 -3.97
CA VAL A 115 -1.00 4.20 -2.70
C VAL A 115 0.00 3.97 -1.55
N GLY A 116 0.91 4.93 -1.39
CA GLY A 116 1.78 5.04 -0.21
C GLY A 116 3.04 5.91 -0.37
N GLY A 117 3.38 6.33 -1.60
CA GLY A 117 4.44 7.32 -1.82
C GLY A 117 3.91 8.74 -1.64
N GLY A 118 4.01 9.28 -0.44
CA GLY A 118 3.77 10.70 -0.17
C GLY A 118 4.64 11.56 -1.08
N LYS A 119 4.04 12.13 -2.13
CA LYS A 119 4.61 13.28 -2.83
C LYS A 119 4.68 14.41 -1.81
N LYS A 120 5.88 14.64 -1.30
CA LYS A 120 6.25 15.83 -0.55
C LYS A 120 5.99 17.04 -1.46
N GLY A 121 4.97 17.83 -1.10
CA GLY A 121 4.80 19.25 -1.40
C GLY A 121 4.85 19.69 -2.86
N LEU A 122 3.68 19.87 -3.47
CA LEU A 122 3.46 20.98 -4.38
C LEU A 122 1.99 21.39 -4.28
N LEU A 123 1.73 22.44 -3.48
CA LEU A 123 0.43 23.08 -3.42
C LEU A 123 0.18 23.80 -4.76
N ASP A 124 -0.81 23.34 -5.50
CA ASP A 124 -1.46 24.11 -6.56
C ASP A 124 -2.42 25.09 -5.86
N VAL A 125 -1.94 26.30 -5.54
CA VAL A 125 -2.82 27.44 -5.28
C VAL A 125 -3.24 27.97 -6.64
N LYS A 126 -4.40 27.48 -7.09
CA LYS A 126 -5.14 28.08 -8.20
C LYS A 126 -6.11 29.08 -7.63
N ASP A 127 -5.74 30.34 -7.82
CA ASP A 127 -6.58 31.47 -8.16
C ASP A 127 -8.08 31.16 -8.32
N ALA A 128 -8.87 31.75 -7.43
CA ALA A 128 -10.29 31.99 -7.60
C ALA A 128 -10.60 33.43 -7.15
N THR A 129 -10.29 34.37 -8.04
CA THR A 129 -11.12 35.51 -8.44
C THR A 129 -12.30 35.88 -7.53
N ASN A 130 -12.17 37.00 -6.82
CA ASN A 130 -13.25 37.99 -6.74
C ASN A 130 -12.70 39.35 -6.25
N GLY A 131 -12.93 40.43 -7.00
CA GLY A 131 -12.71 41.79 -6.47
C GLY A 131 -12.24 42.87 -7.45
N LEU A 132 -13.12 43.24 -8.39
CA LEU A 132 -13.37 44.60 -8.91
C LEU A 132 -12.19 45.55 -9.21
N SER A 133 -12.11 45.86 -10.51
CA SER A 133 -11.34 46.93 -11.13
C SER A 133 -11.87 48.34 -10.86
N GLU A 134 -10.90 49.25 -10.71
CA GLU A 134 -10.84 50.60 -11.29
C GLU A 134 -11.83 51.66 -10.78
N THR A 135 -11.33 52.62 -9.99
CA THR A 135 -11.33 54.04 -10.35
C THR A 135 -10.57 54.92 -9.33
N GLN A 136 -9.99 56.01 -9.85
CA GLN A 136 -9.57 57.25 -9.19
C GLN A 136 -8.10 57.42 -8.73
N ALA A 137 -7.33 57.96 -9.68
CA ALA A 137 -6.72 59.29 -9.59
C ALA A 137 -5.81 59.62 -8.40
N ALA A 138 -4.50 59.47 -8.61
CA ALA A 138 -3.49 60.22 -7.88
C ALA A 138 -2.70 61.12 -8.86
N ARG A 139 -3.14 62.38 -8.93
CA ARG A 139 -2.38 63.52 -9.44
C ARG A 139 -1.31 63.83 -8.39
N GLY A 140 -0.05 64.04 -8.78
CA GLY A 140 0.94 64.50 -7.81
C GLY A 140 2.38 64.59 -8.31
N LEU A 141 2.67 65.66 -9.05
CA LEU A 141 3.97 66.32 -9.29
C LEU A 141 5.24 65.66 -8.70
N HIS A 142 6.12 65.22 -9.60
CA HIS A 142 7.57 65.14 -9.33
C HIS A 142 8.18 66.52 -9.57
N THR A 143 8.62 67.20 -8.50
CA THR A 143 9.55 68.33 -8.63
C THR A 143 10.61 68.31 -7.53
N ARG A 144 11.86 68.54 -7.98
CA ARG A 144 13.05 69.08 -7.29
C ARG A 144 13.87 68.07 -6.46
N SER A 145 15.12 67.78 -6.84
CA SER A 145 16.31 68.65 -6.93
C SER A 145 16.89 68.97 -5.56
N GLY A 146 18.16 68.60 -5.34
CA GLY A 146 18.93 68.97 -4.16
C GLY A 146 20.23 68.15 -4.01
N SER A 147 21.28 68.60 -4.70
CA SER A 147 22.68 68.28 -4.40
C SER A 147 23.19 69.05 -3.17
N ASN A 148 24.39 68.67 -2.71
CA ASN A 148 25.25 69.19 -1.62
C ASN A 148 25.06 68.46 -0.28
N ALA A 149 26.11 68.03 0.42
CA ALA A 149 27.52 68.46 0.41
C ALA A 149 28.48 67.27 0.57
#